data_AF-A2STI2-F1
#
_entry.id   AF-A2STI2-F1
#
_cell.length_a   1.000
_cell.length_b   1.000
_cell.length_c   1.000
_cell.angle_alpha   90.00
_cell.angle_beta   90.00
_cell.angle_gamma   90.00
#
_symmetry.space_group_name_H-M   'P 1'
#
loop_
_entity.id
_entity.type
_entity.pdbx_description
1 polymer ?
#
loop_
_entity_poly.entity_id
_entity_poly.type
_entity_poly.pdbx_seq_one_letter_code
_entity_poly.pdbx_strand_id
1 'polypeptide(L)'
;MKNLLLILAVIIVMISSAGCVSTSQNIVGTWTSEKLTDFPAPNVTQIVIMFNPGGKGTETWVYDDGADYVSNMTWIQNEDGSYAYAYDSWLTTVSEDSMYATDEEGRTFVREEGDPLDGYVGTWKTINEYEYNGMLYTIKNEIYANYTGLSFWTDQYGVSDKPWEMVWYPYKENAYINYYEEALIHFTILPDGTGTDNYNISYTKS
;
A
#
# COMPACT_ATOMS: atom_id res chain seq x y z
N MET A 1 -3.64 -53.83 8.17
CA MET A 1 -2.71 -53.08 7.31
C MET A 1 -3.40 -52.56 6.03
N LYS A 2 -4.58 -51.92 6.16
CA LYS A 2 -5.31 -51.32 5.02
C LYS A 2 -5.58 -49.83 5.24
N ASN A 3 -5.68 -49.42 6.51
CA ASN A 3 -5.88 -48.01 6.92
C ASN A 3 -4.59 -47.19 6.98
N LEU A 4 -3.40 -47.83 7.09
CA LEU A 4 -2.11 -47.11 7.12
C LEU A 4 -1.72 -46.56 5.74
N LEU A 5 -2.12 -47.26 4.67
CA LEU A 5 -1.88 -46.84 3.28
C LEU A 5 -2.79 -45.69 2.85
N LEU A 6 -3.98 -45.57 3.43
CA LEU A 6 -4.95 -44.53 3.10
C LEU A 6 -4.55 -43.17 3.68
N ILE A 7 -3.94 -43.14 4.87
CA ILE A 7 -3.44 -41.91 5.50
C ILE A 7 -2.22 -41.36 4.75
N LEU A 8 -1.34 -42.23 4.24
CA LEU A 8 -0.15 -41.81 3.50
C LEU A 8 -0.49 -41.16 2.13
N ALA A 9 -1.52 -41.66 1.45
CA ALA A 9 -2.00 -41.09 0.19
C ALA A 9 -2.62 -39.70 0.38
N VAL A 10 -3.30 -39.46 1.50
CA VAL A 10 -3.91 -38.15 1.81
C VAL A 10 -2.84 -37.10 2.13
N ILE A 11 -1.73 -37.48 2.78
CA ILE A 11 -0.61 -36.56 3.07
C ILE A 11 0.16 -36.20 1.79
N ILE A 12 0.34 -37.13 0.86
CA ILE A 12 1.07 -36.85 -0.40
C ILE A 12 0.24 -35.96 -1.35
N VAL A 13 -1.08 -36.10 -1.38
CA VAL A 13 -1.95 -35.22 -2.18
C VAL A 13 -2.02 -33.79 -1.62
N MET A 14 -1.86 -33.60 -0.30
CA MET A 14 -1.78 -32.26 0.31
C MET A 14 -0.44 -31.55 0.12
N ILE A 15 0.63 -32.26 -0.29
CA ILE A 15 1.95 -31.65 -0.53
C ILE A 15 2.13 -31.24 -2.01
N SER A 16 1.25 -31.69 -2.92
CA SER A 16 1.33 -31.36 -4.35
C SER A 16 0.42 -30.20 -4.82
N SER A 17 -0.27 -29.52 -3.90
CA SER A 17 -0.97 -28.25 -4.20
C SER A 17 -0.27 -27.02 -3.65
N ALA A 18 1.01 -27.13 -3.27
CA ALA A 18 1.93 -26.01 -3.45
C ALA A 18 2.07 -25.83 -4.97
N GLY A 19 1.00 -25.28 -5.57
CA GLY A 19 0.99 -24.88 -6.95
C GLY A 19 2.26 -24.08 -7.15
N CYS A 20 3.02 -24.46 -8.16
CA CYS A 20 3.94 -23.55 -8.79
C CYS A 20 3.07 -22.37 -9.24
N VAL A 21 2.84 -21.40 -8.35
CA VAL A 21 2.24 -20.11 -8.70
C VAL A 21 3.19 -19.62 -9.76
N SER A 22 2.71 -19.54 -10.99
CA SER A 22 3.56 -19.15 -12.09
C SER A 22 4.27 -17.87 -11.69
N THR A 23 5.58 -17.85 -11.81
CA THR A 23 6.42 -16.68 -11.51
C THR A 23 6.00 -15.44 -12.31
N SER A 24 5.11 -15.61 -13.31
CA SER A 24 4.47 -14.56 -14.09
C SER A 24 3.49 -13.68 -13.33
N GLN A 25 2.98 -14.06 -12.15
CA GLN A 25 2.03 -13.23 -11.38
C GLN A 25 2.65 -12.48 -10.19
N ASN A 26 3.98 -12.50 -10.06
CA ASN A 26 4.68 -11.71 -9.04
C ASN A 26 4.96 -10.30 -9.57
N ILE A 27 4.54 -9.26 -8.85
CA ILE A 27 4.85 -7.86 -9.22
C ILE A 27 6.32 -7.49 -9.01
N VAL A 28 7.04 -8.16 -8.09
CA VAL A 28 8.44 -7.82 -7.77
C VAL A 28 9.33 -7.96 -9.01
N GLY A 29 10.10 -6.91 -9.32
CA GLY A 29 10.95 -6.82 -10.49
C GLY A 29 10.89 -5.45 -11.15
N THR A 30 11.53 -5.32 -12.31
CA THR A 30 11.56 -4.09 -13.09
C THR A 30 10.57 -4.17 -14.24
N TRP A 31 9.68 -3.18 -14.33
CA TRP A 31 8.64 -3.03 -15.32
C TRP A 31 8.92 -1.77 -16.14
N THR A 32 9.05 -1.94 -17.45
CA THR A 32 9.42 -0.86 -18.35
C THR A 32 8.27 -0.59 -19.29
N SER A 33 7.83 0.66 -19.36
CA SER A 33 6.75 1.05 -20.26
C SER A 33 7.18 0.92 -21.72
N GLU A 34 6.20 0.76 -22.60
CA GLU A 34 6.42 1.09 -24.01
C GLU A 34 6.79 2.57 -24.17
N LYS A 35 7.30 2.94 -25.35
CA LYS A 35 7.63 4.33 -25.64
C LYS A 35 6.34 5.17 -25.61
N LEU A 36 6.34 6.19 -24.77
CA LEU A 36 5.20 7.08 -24.58
C LEU A 36 5.20 8.15 -25.69
N THR A 37 4.04 8.33 -26.34
CA THR A 37 3.84 9.35 -27.39
C THR A 37 2.83 10.43 -27.01
N ASP A 38 1.90 10.11 -26.11
CA ASP A 38 0.78 10.97 -25.74
C ASP A 38 0.65 11.10 -24.20
N PHE A 39 1.80 11.19 -23.52
CA PHE A 39 1.84 11.36 -22.07
C PHE A 39 1.73 12.85 -21.68
N PRO A 40 1.02 13.21 -20.59
CA PRO A 40 0.84 14.60 -20.17
C PRO A 40 2.14 15.39 -19.94
N ALA A 41 3.26 14.69 -19.70
CA ALA A 41 4.61 15.26 -19.73
C ALA A 41 5.29 14.91 -21.07
N PRO A 42 5.27 15.80 -22.07
CA PRO A 42 5.57 15.47 -23.48
C PRO A 42 7.05 15.12 -23.74
N ASN A 43 7.93 15.44 -22.81
CA ASN A 43 9.35 15.11 -22.86
C ASN A 43 9.67 13.77 -22.19
N VAL A 44 8.71 13.14 -21.50
CA VAL A 44 8.88 11.79 -20.92
C VAL A 44 8.66 10.77 -22.03
N THR A 45 9.69 9.98 -22.28
CA THR A 45 9.69 8.97 -23.36
C THR A 45 9.37 7.58 -22.85
N GLN A 46 9.63 7.30 -21.58
CA GLN A 46 9.47 6.00 -20.96
C GLN A 46 9.36 6.15 -19.43
N ILE A 47 8.63 5.23 -18.82
CA ILE A 47 8.55 5.08 -17.37
C ILE A 47 9.09 3.69 -17.00
N VAL A 48 9.94 3.65 -15.98
CA VAL A 48 10.50 2.41 -15.42
C VAL A 48 10.11 2.30 -13.96
N ILE A 49 9.39 1.23 -13.61
CA ILE A 49 8.92 0.96 -12.26
C ILE A 49 9.66 -0.25 -11.70
N MET A 50 10.30 -0.09 -10.54
CA MET A 50 10.95 -1.18 -9.82
C MET A 50 10.19 -1.47 -8.53
N PHE A 51 9.53 -2.62 -8.47
CA PHE A 51 8.89 -3.12 -7.25
C PHE A 51 9.88 -4.01 -6.49
N ASN A 52 10.35 -3.56 -5.33
CA ASN A 52 11.23 -4.32 -4.46
C ASN A 52 10.43 -5.19 -3.48
N PRO A 53 10.99 -6.32 -3.00
CA PRO A 53 10.40 -7.05 -1.88
C PRO A 53 10.16 -6.15 -0.67
N GLY A 54 9.07 -6.39 0.07
CA GLY A 54 8.75 -5.65 1.29
C GLY A 54 7.97 -4.34 1.07
N GLY A 55 7.28 -4.20 -0.06
CA GLY A 55 6.35 -3.08 -0.29
C GLY A 55 7.01 -1.73 -0.54
N LYS A 56 8.26 -1.72 -1.01
CA LYS A 56 9.02 -0.52 -1.39
C LYS A 56 9.36 -0.58 -2.88
N GLY A 57 9.62 0.55 -3.51
CA GLY A 57 10.00 0.59 -4.91
C GLY A 57 10.40 1.99 -5.38
N THR A 58 10.64 2.11 -6.67
CA THR A 58 10.91 3.39 -7.33
C THR A 58 10.22 3.47 -8.68
N GLU A 59 9.77 4.65 -9.07
CA GLU A 59 9.42 4.98 -10.44
C GLU A 59 10.47 5.94 -11.02
N THR A 60 10.91 5.70 -12.25
CA THR A 60 11.85 6.55 -12.99
C THR A 60 11.21 7.04 -14.26
N TRP A 61 11.15 8.36 -14.46
CA TRP A 61 10.77 8.99 -15.71
C TRP A 61 12.02 9.26 -16.53
N VAL A 62 12.05 8.72 -17.75
CA VAL A 62 13.17 8.87 -18.68
C VAL A 62 12.81 9.92 -19.71
N TYR A 63 13.58 11.00 -19.76
CA TYR A 63 13.34 12.14 -20.64
C TYR A 63 14.07 11.99 -21.98
N ASP A 64 13.57 12.68 -23.01
CA ASP A 64 14.13 12.65 -24.37
C ASP A 64 15.55 13.22 -24.48
N ASP A 65 15.95 14.08 -23.55
CA ASP A 65 17.30 14.63 -23.41
C ASP A 65 18.26 13.70 -22.64
N GLY A 66 17.78 12.54 -22.19
CA GLY A 66 18.53 11.56 -21.42
C GLY A 66 18.62 11.87 -19.93
N ALA A 67 17.90 12.87 -19.41
CA ALA A 67 17.73 13.06 -17.99
C ALA A 67 16.77 12.01 -17.40
N ASP A 68 16.89 11.78 -16.09
CA ASP A 68 16.01 10.90 -15.34
C ASP A 68 15.48 11.61 -14.09
N TYR A 69 14.21 11.35 -13.75
CA TYR A 69 13.62 11.74 -12.47
C TYR A 69 13.15 10.50 -11.72
N VAL A 70 13.60 10.33 -10.48
CA VAL A 70 13.31 9.13 -9.67
C VAL A 70 12.45 9.50 -8.48
N SER A 71 11.30 8.84 -8.35
CA SER A 71 10.40 8.91 -7.21
C SER A 71 10.49 7.62 -6.40
N ASN A 72 10.59 7.74 -5.07
CA ASN A 72 10.37 6.60 -4.19
C ASN A 72 8.87 6.30 -4.11
N MET A 73 8.53 5.02 -3.99
CA MET A 73 7.14 4.59 -3.80
C MET A 73 7.08 3.43 -2.81
N THR A 74 5.87 3.22 -2.28
CA THR A 74 5.50 2.00 -1.58
C THR A 74 4.39 1.29 -2.34
N TRP A 75 4.25 -0.02 -2.14
CA TRP A 75 3.25 -0.82 -2.86
C TRP A 75 2.65 -1.90 -1.96
N ILE A 76 1.42 -2.28 -2.30
CA ILE A 76 0.61 -3.29 -1.62
C ILE A 76 0.09 -4.33 -2.61
N GLN A 77 -0.18 -5.52 -2.07
CA GLN A 77 -1.00 -6.54 -2.72
C GLN A 77 -2.34 -6.60 -1.99
N ASN A 78 -3.43 -6.41 -2.72
CA ASN A 78 -4.78 -6.51 -2.20
C ASN A 78 -5.20 -7.98 -2.01
N GLU A 79 -6.26 -8.22 -1.23
CA GLU A 79 -6.75 -9.59 -0.97
C GLU A 79 -7.19 -10.34 -2.23
N ASP A 80 -7.66 -9.62 -3.25
CA ASP A 80 -8.04 -10.16 -4.56
C ASP A 80 -6.84 -10.48 -5.46
N GLY A 81 -5.61 -10.26 -4.97
CA GLY A 81 -4.36 -10.47 -5.69
C GLY A 81 -3.96 -9.32 -6.61
N SER A 82 -4.76 -8.25 -6.70
CA SER A 82 -4.38 -7.03 -7.42
C SER A 82 -3.30 -6.26 -6.65
N TYR A 83 -2.64 -5.31 -7.33
CA TYR A 83 -1.58 -4.51 -6.73
C TYR A 83 -1.89 -3.03 -6.84
N ALA A 84 -1.38 -2.25 -5.90
CA ALA A 84 -1.40 -0.79 -5.98
C ALA A 84 -0.11 -0.21 -5.42
N TYR A 85 0.27 0.98 -5.87
CA TYR A 85 1.41 1.72 -5.36
C TYR A 85 1.09 3.20 -5.19
N ALA A 86 1.85 3.88 -4.34
CA ALA A 86 1.72 5.32 -4.14
C ALA A 86 3.08 5.95 -3.82
N TYR A 87 3.19 7.25 -4.15
CA TYR A 87 4.34 8.09 -3.83
C TYR A 87 4.29 8.64 -2.42
N ASP A 88 3.08 8.88 -1.93
CA ASP A 88 2.82 9.39 -0.59
C ASP A 88 2.22 8.27 0.26
N SER A 89 2.85 8.04 1.40
CA SER A 89 2.50 7.00 2.36
C SER A 89 3.15 7.34 3.68
N TRP A 90 2.50 7.03 4.79
CA TRP A 90 3.09 7.26 6.10
C TRP A 90 3.11 5.99 6.95
N LEU A 91 4.20 5.80 7.67
CA LEU A 91 4.32 4.74 8.67
C LEU A 91 3.68 5.19 9.98
N THR A 92 2.79 4.36 10.53
CA THR A 92 2.26 4.49 11.89
C THR A 92 2.77 3.33 12.75
N THR A 93 3.33 3.63 13.91
CA THR A 93 3.77 2.65 14.90
C THR A 93 2.86 2.69 16.12
N VAL A 94 2.29 1.54 16.49
CA VAL A 94 1.44 1.35 17.67
C VAL A 94 2.33 0.95 18.86
N SER A 95 2.03 1.48 20.05
CA SER A 95 2.71 1.11 21.29
C SER A 95 2.42 -0.32 21.73
N GLU A 96 3.27 -0.91 22.56
CA GLU A 96 3.10 -2.30 23.04
C GLU A 96 1.81 -2.53 23.83
N ASP A 97 1.29 -1.50 24.50
CA ASP A 97 0.01 -1.55 25.22
C ASP A 97 -1.20 -1.28 24.30
N SER A 98 -0.96 -1.06 23.01
CA SER A 98 -1.96 -0.74 21.98
C SER A 98 -2.81 0.50 22.26
N MET A 99 -2.39 1.38 23.19
CA MET A 99 -3.15 2.57 23.57
C MET A 99 -2.72 3.83 22.84
N TYR A 100 -1.51 3.85 22.29
CA TYR A 100 -0.94 4.98 21.57
C TYR A 100 -0.44 4.57 20.20
N ALA A 101 -0.46 5.52 19.27
CA ALA A 101 0.20 5.39 17.99
C ALA A 101 1.01 6.64 17.68
N THR A 102 2.12 6.51 16.96
CA THR A 102 2.92 7.63 16.45
C THR A 102 3.22 7.40 14.99
N ASP A 103 2.96 8.39 14.15
CA ASP A 103 3.37 8.32 12.76
C ASP A 103 4.77 8.92 12.50
N GLU A 104 5.26 8.76 11.28
CA GLU A 104 6.58 9.22 10.88
C GLU A 104 6.77 10.74 10.88
N GLU A 105 5.68 11.52 10.91
CA GLU A 105 5.72 12.97 11.13
C GLU A 105 5.80 13.32 12.63
N GLY A 106 5.75 12.32 13.51
CA GLY A 106 5.77 12.48 14.95
C GLY A 106 4.41 12.83 15.55
N ARG A 107 3.32 12.74 14.77
CA ARG A 107 1.96 12.97 15.28
C ARG A 107 1.59 11.79 16.17
N THR A 108 1.12 12.11 17.37
CA THR A 108 0.77 11.11 18.39
C THR A 108 -0.73 10.98 18.51
N PHE A 109 -1.22 9.75 18.55
CA PHE A 109 -2.63 9.40 18.66
C PHE A 109 -2.88 8.58 19.92
N VAL A 110 -4.07 8.75 20.50
CA VAL A 110 -4.62 7.91 21.56
C VAL A 110 -5.79 7.11 21.02
N ARG A 111 -5.92 5.85 21.44
CA ARG A 111 -7.10 5.03 21.13
C ARG A 111 -8.30 5.53 21.93
N GLU A 112 -9.38 5.90 21.23
CA GLU A 112 -10.68 6.21 21.84
C GLU A 112 -11.60 4.98 21.88
N GLU A 113 -11.56 4.11 20.86
CA GLU A 113 -12.41 2.93 20.76
C GLU A 113 -11.67 1.74 20.10
N GLY A 114 -12.20 0.52 20.29
CA GLY A 114 -11.64 -0.74 19.78
C GLY A 114 -10.96 -1.58 20.87
N ASP A 115 -10.74 -2.86 20.58
CA ASP A 115 -10.03 -3.78 21.49
C ASP A 115 -8.50 -3.55 21.35
N PRO A 116 -7.76 -3.27 22.44
CA PRO A 116 -6.30 -3.22 22.41
C PRO A 116 -5.63 -4.49 21.85
N LEU A 117 -6.33 -5.63 21.88
CA LEU A 117 -5.85 -6.89 21.31
C LEU A 117 -5.95 -6.95 19.78
N ASP A 118 -6.71 -6.05 19.14
CA ASP A 118 -6.87 -5.99 17.68
C ASP A 118 -5.75 -5.20 16.97
N GLY A 119 -4.70 -4.82 17.70
CA GLY A 119 -3.54 -4.13 17.13
C GLY A 119 -3.92 -2.75 16.60
N TYR A 120 -3.82 -2.51 15.30
CA TYR A 120 -4.08 -1.19 14.72
C TYR A 120 -5.57 -0.84 14.54
N VAL A 121 -6.43 -1.85 14.48
CA VAL A 121 -7.88 -1.66 14.25
C VAL A 121 -8.50 -0.94 15.44
N GLY A 122 -9.29 0.09 15.17
CA GLY A 122 -9.93 0.92 16.20
C GLY A 122 -10.01 2.39 15.81
N THR A 123 -10.42 3.20 16.78
CA THR A 123 -10.54 4.65 16.61
C THR A 123 -9.40 5.35 17.31
N TRP A 124 -8.67 6.19 16.59
CA TRP A 124 -7.48 6.90 17.05
C TRP A 124 -7.69 8.40 16.92
N LYS A 125 -7.30 9.18 17.92
CA LYS A 125 -7.40 10.64 17.88
C LYS A 125 -6.09 11.30 18.25
N THR A 126 -5.72 12.36 17.54
CA THR A 126 -4.49 13.10 17.85
C THR A 126 -4.52 13.69 19.25
N ILE A 127 -3.42 13.56 19.98
CA ILE A 127 -3.25 14.12 21.33
C ILE A 127 -3.07 15.64 21.27
N ASN A 128 -2.34 16.10 20.26
CA ASN A 128 -2.07 17.52 20.01
C ASN A 128 -2.67 17.93 18.67
N GLU A 129 -2.91 19.23 18.52
CA GLU A 129 -3.28 19.82 17.23
C GLU A 129 -2.09 19.76 16.25
N TYR A 130 -2.39 19.56 14.98
CA TYR A 130 -1.43 19.52 13.88
C TYR A 130 -1.54 20.80 13.06
N GLU A 131 -0.41 21.49 12.83
CA GLU A 131 -0.37 22.64 11.95
C GLU A 131 -0.20 22.19 10.49
N TYR A 132 -1.17 22.51 9.65
CA TYR A 132 -1.11 22.31 8.22
C TYR A 132 -1.56 23.58 7.50
N ASN A 133 -0.73 24.10 6.59
CA ASN A 133 -1.01 25.32 5.83
C ASN A 133 -1.44 26.53 6.70
N GLY A 134 -0.87 26.66 7.90
CA GLY A 134 -1.16 27.76 8.83
C GLY A 134 -2.47 27.62 9.59
N MET A 135 -3.10 26.45 9.58
CA MET A 135 -4.31 26.12 10.34
C MET A 135 -4.05 24.91 11.24
N LEU A 136 -4.60 24.94 12.45
CA LEU A 136 -4.49 23.83 13.40
C LEU A 136 -5.65 22.85 13.20
N TYR A 137 -5.34 21.55 13.21
CA TYR A 137 -6.29 20.47 13.02
C TYR A 137 -6.22 19.45 14.15
N THR A 138 -7.38 18.94 14.56
CA THR A 138 -7.49 17.67 15.27
C THR A 138 -7.84 16.59 14.25
N ILE A 139 -7.14 15.45 14.32
CA ILE A 139 -7.36 14.33 13.39
C ILE A 139 -7.93 13.15 14.18
N LYS A 140 -9.00 12.55 13.65
CA LYS A 140 -9.56 11.27 14.11
C LYS A 140 -9.44 10.26 12.96
N ASN A 141 -8.85 9.10 13.22
CA ASN A 141 -8.78 8.00 12.27
C ASN A 141 -9.65 6.84 12.76
N GLU A 142 -10.53 6.34 11.90
CA GLU A 142 -11.27 5.10 12.11
C GLU A 142 -10.63 4.01 11.24
N ILE A 143 -10.03 3.01 11.87
CA ILE A 143 -9.27 1.95 11.22
C ILE A 143 -10.04 0.64 11.33
N TYR A 144 -10.33 0.00 10.19
CA TYR A 144 -11.16 -1.19 10.11
C TYR A 144 -10.34 -2.44 9.80
N ALA A 145 -10.85 -3.61 10.22
CA ALA A 145 -10.14 -4.89 10.10
C ALA A 145 -9.95 -5.40 8.67
N ASN A 146 -10.68 -4.85 7.70
CA ASN A 146 -10.60 -5.17 6.27
C ASN A 146 -9.57 -4.29 5.53
N TYR A 147 -8.55 -3.78 6.23
CA TYR A 147 -7.47 -2.97 5.67
C TYR A 147 -7.88 -1.59 5.12
N THR A 148 -9.08 -1.12 5.46
CA THR A 148 -9.55 0.23 5.11
C THR A 148 -9.72 1.10 6.35
N GLY A 149 -9.94 2.39 6.14
CA GLY A 149 -10.22 3.34 7.21
C GLY A 149 -10.71 4.69 6.69
N LEU A 150 -10.99 5.61 7.62
CA LEU A 150 -11.38 6.99 7.34
C LEU A 150 -10.57 7.94 8.23
N SER A 151 -10.03 9.01 7.65
CA SER A 151 -9.39 10.12 8.38
C SER A 151 -10.31 11.35 8.37
N PHE A 152 -10.63 11.85 9.55
CA PHE A 152 -11.45 13.04 9.76
C PHE A 152 -10.57 14.15 10.29
N TRP A 153 -10.54 15.27 9.58
CA TRP A 153 -9.77 16.46 9.96
C TRP A 153 -10.76 17.54 10.38
N THR A 154 -10.62 18.03 11.60
CA THR A 154 -11.42 19.12 12.15
C THR A 154 -10.51 20.30 12.44
N ASP A 155 -10.77 21.43 11.81
CA ASP A 155 -9.99 22.65 12.02
C ASP A 155 -10.21 23.27 13.42
N GLN A 156 -9.39 24.26 13.75
CA GLN A 156 -9.45 25.04 14.99
C GLN A 156 -10.77 25.80 15.21
N TYR A 157 -11.62 25.93 14.18
CA TYR A 157 -12.95 26.54 14.26
C TYR A 157 -14.08 25.50 14.39
N GLY A 158 -13.73 24.21 14.43
CA GLY A 158 -14.68 23.10 14.54
C GLY A 158 -15.32 22.69 13.21
N VAL A 159 -14.76 23.12 12.08
CA VAL A 159 -15.22 22.70 10.74
C VAL A 159 -14.49 21.43 10.35
N SER A 160 -15.27 20.39 10.00
CA SER A 160 -14.72 19.13 9.51
C SER A 160 -14.72 19.07 7.99
N ASP A 161 -13.60 18.64 7.43
CA ASP A 161 -13.51 18.28 6.01
C ASP A 161 -14.31 17.00 5.72
N LYS A 162 -14.53 16.72 4.42
CA LYS A 162 -14.99 15.39 4.02
C LYS A 162 -13.96 14.36 4.51
N PRO A 163 -14.39 13.20 5.04
CA PRO A 163 -13.46 12.17 5.46
C PRO A 163 -12.60 11.69 4.29
N TRP A 164 -11.30 11.52 4.54
CA TRP A 164 -10.36 10.95 3.59
C TRP A 164 -10.39 9.43 3.72
N GLU A 165 -10.63 8.73 2.62
CA GLU A 165 -10.60 7.27 2.59
C GLU A 165 -9.16 6.78 2.71
N MET A 166 -8.95 5.78 3.55
CA MET A 166 -7.63 5.24 3.86
C MET A 166 -7.54 3.76 3.55
N VAL A 167 -6.33 3.32 3.17
CA VAL A 167 -5.93 1.92 3.10
C VAL A 167 -4.67 1.72 3.94
N TRP A 168 -4.58 0.62 4.66
CA TRP A 168 -3.44 0.32 5.52
C TRP A 168 -2.99 -1.14 5.41
N TYR A 169 -1.72 -1.40 5.69
CA TYR A 169 -1.22 -2.78 5.75
C TYR A 169 -0.13 -2.98 6.82
N PRO A 170 -0.03 -4.18 7.41
CA PRO A 170 1.05 -4.52 8.31
C PRO A 170 2.41 -4.50 7.60
N TYR A 171 3.37 -3.77 8.14
CA TYR A 171 4.74 -3.69 7.60
C TYR A 171 5.74 -4.44 8.46
N LYS A 172 5.72 -4.20 9.78
CA LYS A 172 6.51 -4.90 10.80
C LYS A 172 5.67 -5.06 12.06
N GLU A 173 6.23 -5.71 13.07
CA GLU A 173 5.59 -5.77 14.39
C GLU A 173 5.20 -4.37 14.86
N ASN A 174 3.90 -4.20 15.14
CA ASN A 174 3.25 -2.96 15.54
C ASN A 174 3.46 -1.75 14.59
N ALA A 175 3.86 -1.97 13.34
CA ALA A 175 4.10 -0.89 12.39
C ALA A 175 3.31 -1.13 11.09
N TYR A 176 2.61 -0.09 10.65
CA TYR A 176 1.61 -0.14 9.59
C TYR A 176 1.86 0.99 8.61
N ILE A 177 1.88 0.71 7.32
CA ILE A 177 1.98 1.75 6.30
C ILE A 177 0.56 2.10 5.86
N ASN A 178 0.29 3.39 5.72
CA ASN A 178 -1.00 3.96 5.42
C ASN A 178 -0.95 4.77 4.13
N TYR A 179 -2.09 4.85 3.46
CA TYR A 179 -2.33 5.63 2.26
C TYR A 179 -3.68 6.31 2.34
N TYR A 180 -3.81 7.40 1.60
CA TYR A 180 -5.12 7.82 1.11
C TYR A 180 -5.48 7.01 -0.13
N GLU A 181 -6.72 6.53 -0.20
CA GLU A 181 -7.19 5.67 -1.30
C GLU A 181 -7.04 6.35 -2.67
N GLU A 182 -7.31 7.66 -2.73
CA GLU A 182 -7.15 8.44 -3.97
C GLU A 182 -5.71 8.57 -4.47
N ALA A 183 -4.72 8.34 -3.61
CA ALA A 183 -3.30 8.37 -3.96
C ALA A 183 -2.81 7.04 -4.56
N LEU A 184 -3.63 5.98 -4.52
CA LEU A 184 -3.26 4.66 -5.01
C LEU A 184 -3.36 4.59 -6.54
N ILE A 185 -2.26 4.19 -7.15
CA ILE A 185 -2.16 3.84 -8.56
C ILE A 185 -2.25 2.32 -8.66
N HIS A 186 -3.34 1.83 -9.26
CA HIS A 186 -3.57 0.39 -9.39
C HIS A 186 -2.74 -0.19 -10.52
N PHE A 187 -2.07 -1.32 -10.26
CA PHE A 187 -1.26 -2.06 -11.22
C PHE A 187 -1.81 -3.48 -11.38
N THR A 188 -2.09 -3.86 -12.63
CA THR A 188 -2.65 -5.16 -12.98
C THR A 188 -1.67 -5.92 -13.85
N ILE A 189 -1.34 -7.16 -13.46
CA ILE A 189 -0.56 -8.09 -14.28
C ILE A 189 -1.54 -8.89 -15.15
N LEU A 190 -1.39 -8.79 -16.46
CA LEU A 190 -2.23 -9.45 -17.45
C LEU A 190 -1.81 -10.93 -17.65
N PRO A 191 -2.69 -11.78 -18.21
CA PRO A 191 -2.40 -13.20 -18.42
C PRO A 191 -1.19 -13.50 -19.32
N ASP A 192 -0.83 -12.56 -20.21
CA ASP A 192 0.34 -12.66 -21.08
C ASP A 192 1.67 -12.25 -20.39
N GLY A 193 1.60 -11.82 -19.13
CA GLY A 193 2.74 -11.41 -18.32
C GLY A 193 3.11 -9.94 -18.45
N THR A 194 2.37 -9.15 -19.25
CA THR A 194 2.49 -7.68 -19.27
C THR A 194 1.78 -7.05 -18.08
N GLY A 195 2.08 -5.78 -17.81
CA GLY A 195 1.46 -5.00 -16.74
C GLY A 195 0.72 -3.80 -17.32
N THR A 196 -0.36 -3.37 -16.67
CA THR A 196 -1.02 -2.09 -16.96
C THR A 196 -1.36 -1.37 -15.67
N ASP A 197 -1.26 -0.05 -15.67
CA ASP A 197 -1.79 0.78 -14.58
C ASP A 197 -3.16 1.38 -14.94
N ASN A 198 -3.78 2.07 -13.97
CA ASN A 198 -5.04 2.79 -14.17
C ASN A 198 -4.93 4.04 -15.06
N TYR A 199 -3.71 4.46 -15.43
CA TYR A 199 -3.46 5.43 -16.49
C TYR A 199 -3.41 4.78 -17.90
N ASN A 200 -3.59 3.46 -17.97
CA ASN A 200 -3.52 2.64 -19.19
C ASN A 200 -2.12 2.60 -19.82
N ILE A 201 -1.07 2.81 -19.04
CA ILE A 201 0.30 2.62 -19.51
C ILE A 201 0.60 1.12 -19.49
N SER A 202 1.11 0.59 -20.61
CA SER A 202 1.50 -0.81 -20.72
C SER A 202 2.98 -1.01 -20.41
N TYR A 203 3.28 -2.07 -19.66
CA TYR A 203 4.61 -2.38 -19.15
C TYR A 203 5.03 -3.81 -19.49
N THR A 204 6.32 -4.00 -19.74
CA THR A 204 6.95 -5.33 -19.86
C THR A 204 7.90 -5.55 -18.69
N LYS A 205 7.85 -6.74 -18.10
CA LYS A 205 8.77 -7.13 -17.03
C LYS A 205 10.12 -7.59 -17.58
N SER A 206 11.22 -7.20 -16.93
CA SER A 206 12.61 -7.61 -17.24
C SER A 206 13.28 -8.38 -16.10
#